data_AF-A0A502LAY7-F1
#
_entry.id   AF-A0A502LAY7-F1
#
_cell.length_a   1.000
_cell.length_b   1.000
_cell.length_c   1.000
_cell.angle_alpha   90.00
_cell.angle_beta   90.00
_cell.angle_gamma   90.00
#
_symmetry.space_group_name_H-M   'P 1'
#
loop_
_entity.id
_entity.type
_entity.pdbx_description
1 polymer ?
#
loop_
_entity_poly.entity_id
_entity_poly.type
_entity_poly.pdbx_seq_one_letter_code
_entity_poly.pdbx_strand_id
1 'polypeptide(L)'
;MSYGKEIQSQFAKAYARMGNAKHALLAVLGDERANRMKPHTLRARASDLLNHYRVWEQIEQEKAEMQQRGETLPHYRGRTYRADLLSGEPYQPPEPPERPFVVPYGMKGLFKAVGKLKRSADKTSLSLKA
;
A
#
# COMPACT_ATOMS: atom_id res chain seq x y z
N MET A 1 3.68 -27.88 -13.10
CA MET A 1 3.99 -26.50 -12.67
C MET A 1 3.41 -26.27 -11.28
N SER A 2 4.11 -25.56 -10.38
CA SER A 2 3.57 -25.25 -9.04
C SER A 2 2.70 -24.01 -9.14
N TYR A 3 1.42 -24.14 -8.77
CA TYR A 3 0.41 -23.07 -8.77
C TYR A 3 0.89 -21.77 -8.10
N GLY A 4 1.73 -21.85 -7.07
CA GLY A 4 2.32 -20.68 -6.41
C GLY A 4 3.29 -19.89 -7.29
N LYS A 5 4.06 -20.55 -8.16
CA LYS A 5 5.03 -19.90 -9.05
C LYS A 5 4.35 -19.11 -10.18
N GLU A 6 3.23 -19.60 -10.69
CA GLU A 6 2.45 -18.90 -11.72
C GLU A 6 1.84 -17.61 -11.19
N ILE A 7 1.25 -17.65 -9.99
CA ILE A 7 0.72 -16.46 -9.32
C ILE A 7 1.83 -15.43 -9.09
N GLN A 8 3.02 -15.87 -8.66
CA GLN A 8 4.17 -15.00 -8.47
C GLN A 8 4.58 -14.30 -9.77
N SER A 9 4.70 -15.05 -10.87
CA SER A 9 5.09 -14.50 -12.17
C SER A 9 4.04 -13.54 -12.74
N GLN A 10 2.76 -13.91 -12.67
CA GLN A 10 1.67 -13.03 -13.13
C GLN A 10 1.59 -11.77 -12.28
N PHE A 11 1.80 -11.88 -10.97
CA PHE A 11 1.84 -10.73 -10.07
C PHE A 11 2.99 -9.79 -10.40
N ALA A 12 4.20 -10.31 -10.67
CA ALA A 12 5.35 -9.49 -11.05
C ALA A 12 5.05 -8.63 -12.29
N LYS A 13 4.51 -9.26 -13.34
CA LYS A 13 4.11 -8.59 -14.58
C LYS A 13 3.03 -7.54 -14.35
N ALA A 14 2.00 -7.89 -13.58
CA ALA A 14 0.90 -6.98 -13.27
C ALA A 14 1.39 -5.77 -12.45
N TYR A 15 2.31 -5.99 -11.50
CA TYR A 15 2.87 -4.94 -10.68
C TYR A 15 3.80 -4.01 -11.47
N ALA A 16 4.64 -4.55 -12.36
CA ALA A 16 5.49 -3.74 -13.24
C ALA A 16 4.66 -2.74 -14.08
N ARG A 17 3.48 -3.16 -14.55
CA ARG A 17 2.60 -2.32 -15.37
C ARG A 17 1.73 -1.34 -14.56
N MET A 18 1.27 -1.72 -13.37
CA MET A 18 0.32 -0.90 -12.59
C MET A 18 0.96 -0.07 -11.48
N GLY A 19 2.14 -0.46 -10.99
CA GLY A 19 2.81 0.22 -9.88
C GLY A 19 2.10 0.11 -8.52
N ASN A 20 1.06 -0.71 -8.37
CA ASN A 20 0.33 -0.86 -7.11
C ASN A 20 0.05 -2.34 -6.79
N ALA A 21 0.57 -2.82 -5.66
CA ALA A 21 0.50 -4.22 -5.26
C ALA A 21 -0.94 -4.72 -5.03
N LYS A 22 -1.83 -3.89 -4.49
CA LYS A 22 -3.23 -4.28 -4.29
C LYS A 22 -3.91 -4.53 -5.64
N HIS A 23 -3.75 -3.61 -6.58
CA HIS A 23 -4.35 -3.73 -7.91
C HIS A 23 -3.71 -4.85 -8.73
N ALA A 24 -2.39 -5.04 -8.60
CA ALA A 24 -1.68 -6.20 -9.16
C ALA A 24 -2.26 -7.52 -8.68
N LEU A 25 -2.50 -7.66 -7.37
CA LEU A 25 -3.07 -8.90 -6.84
C LEU A 25 -4.53 -9.10 -7.29
N LEU A 26 -5.32 -8.04 -7.38
CA LEU A 26 -6.70 -8.10 -7.90
C LEU A 26 -6.73 -8.62 -9.34
N ALA A 27 -5.86 -8.10 -10.21
CA ALA A 27 -5.77 -8.53 -11.60
C ALA A 27 -5.40 -10.02 -11.75
N VAL A 28 -4.54 -10.53 -10.87
CA VAL A 28 -4.10 -11.94 -10.90
C VAL A 28 -5.16 -12.88 -10.32
N LEU A 29 -5.83 -12.49 -9.24
CA LEU A 29 -6.85 -13.33 -8.60
C LEU A 29 -8.18 -13.31 -9.34
N GLY A 30 -8.50 -12.21 -10.02
CA GLY A 30 -9.83 -11.94 -10.57
C GLY A 30 -10.84 -11.56 -9.50
N ASP A 31 -11.95 -10.96 -9.92
CA ASP A 31 -12.97 -10.40 -9.02
C ASP A 31 -13.59 -11.44 -8.10
N GLU A 32 -13.85 -12.65 -8.60
CA GLU A 32 -14.50 -13.71 -7.83
C GLU A 32 -13.69 -14.15 -6.60
N ARG A 33 -12.36 -14.31 -6.77
CA ARG A 33 -11.48 -14.76 -5.69
C ARG A 33 -11.10 -13.60 -4.78
N ALA A 34 -10.93 -12.40 -5.34
CA ALA A 34 -10.69 -11.19 -4.57
C ALA A 34 -11.86 -10.86 -3.63
N ASN A 35 -13.10 -10.97 -4.10
CA ASN A 35 -14.30 -10.65 -3.31
C ASN A 35 -14.55 -11.63 -2.15
N ARG A 36 -14.01 -12.85 -2.23
CA ARG A 36 -14.04 -13.82 -1.11
C ARG A 36 -13.07 -13.45 0.01
N MET A 37 -12.07 -12.60 -0.25
CA MET A 37 -11.05 -12.21 0.73
C MET A 37 -11.44 -10.91 1.43
N LYS A 38 -11.16 -10.84 2.74
CA LYS A 38 -11.29 -9.57 3.47
C LYS A 38 -10.26 -8.57 2.95
N PRO A 39 -10.58 -7.25 2.89
CA PRO A 39 -9.66 -6.25 2.34
C PRO A 39 -8.27 -6.21 3.02
N HIS A 40 -8.20 -6.45 4.33
CA HIS A 40 -6.92 -6.48 5.06
C HIS A 40 -6.08 -7.71 4.69
N THR A 41 -6.71 -8.88 4.49
CA THR A 41 -6.03 -10.11 4.06
C THR A 41 -5.48 -9.95 2.64
N LEU A 42 -6.22 -9.29 1.75
CA LEU A 42 -5.76 -9.02 0.40
C LEU A 42 -4.54 -8.08 0.40
N ARG A 43 -4.56 -7.03 1.23
CA ARG A 43 -3.40 -6.15 1.41
C ARG A 43 -2.18 -6.88 1.97
N ALA A 44 -2.36 -7.71 3.01
CA ALA A 44 -1.28 -8.50 3.58
C ALA A 44 -0.64 -9.41 2.54
N ARG A 45 -1.47 -10.19 1.81
CA ARG A 45 -0.99 -11.10 0.77
C ARG A 45 -0.27 -10.38 -0.38
N ALA A 46 -0.75 -9.22 -0.79
CA ALA A 46 -0.09 -8.40 -1.81
C ALA A 46 1.28 -7.91 -1.32
N SER A 47 1.38 -7.53 -0.04
CA SER A 47 2.64 -7.14 0.59
C SER A 47 3.61 -8.33 0.68
N ASP A 48 3.13 -9.51 1.05
CA ASP A 48 3.95 -10.73 1.15
C ASP A 48 4.56 -11.09 -0.21
N LEU A 49 3.76 -11.04 -1.28
CA LEU A 49 4.23 -11.26 -2.65
C LEU A 49 5.25 -10.21 -3.08
N LEU A 50 4.99 -8.93 -2.80
CA LEU A 50 5.90 -7.85 -3.16
C LEU A 50 7.25 -7.97 -2.45
N ASN A 51 7.28 -8.53 -1.24
CA ASN A 51 8.49 -8.73 -0.44
C ASN A 51 9.25 -10.02 -0.78
N HIS A 52 8.67 -10.93 -1.57
CA HIS A 52 9.32 -12.18 -1.93
C HIS A 52 10.46 -11.94 -2.94
N TYR A 53 11.67 -12.41 -2.63
CA TYR A 53 12.88 -12.14 -3.42
C TYR A 53 12.74 -12.51 -4.92
N ARG A 54 12.21 -13.69 -5.24
CA ARG A 54 11.99 -14.09 -6.65
C ARG A 54 11.03 -13.20 -7.42
N VAL A 55 9.98 -12.71 -6.75
CA VAL A 55 8.99 -11.83 -7.38
C VAL A 55 9.64 -10.48 -7.69
N TRP A 56 10.51 -10.02 -6.80
CA TRP A 56 11.28 -8.79 -7.00
C TRP A 56 12.19 -8.86 -8.22
N GLU A 57 12.97 -9.93 -8.35
CA GLU A 57 13.85 -10.15 -9.51
C GLU A 57 13.05 -10.10 -10.82
N GLN A 58 11.88 -10.73 -10.85
CA GLN A 58 10.99 -10.72 -12.01
C GLN A 58 10.40 -9.34 -12.29
N ILE A 59 10.10 -8.54 -11.26
CA ILE A 59 9.63 -7.15 -11.42
C ILE A 59 10.72 -6.30 -12.06
N GLU A 60 11.96 -6.40 -11.60
CA GLU A 60 13.07 -5.61 -12.14
C GLU A 60 13.41 -6.01 -13.58
N GLN A 61 13.35 -7.31 -13.90
CA GLN A 61 13.47 -7.80 -15.27
C GLN A 61 12.39 -7.21 -16.18
N GLU A 62 11.12 -7.27 -15.78
CA GLU A 62 10.04 -6.73 -16.60
C GLU A 62 10.09 -5.20 -16.74
N LYS A 63 10.55 -4.47 -15.72
CA LYS A 63 10.82 -3.04 -15.85
C LYS A 63 11.90 -2.75 -16.89
N ALA A 64 12.99 -3.53 -16.87
CA ALA A 64 14.06 -3.38 -17.85
C ALA A 64 13.56 -3.70 -19.27
N GLU A 65 12.74 -4.73 -19.44
CA GLU A 65 12.11 -5.03 -20.74
C GLU A 65 11.17 -3.91 -21.20
N MET A 66 10.34 -3.37 -20.31
CA MET A 66 9.46 -2.24 -20.62
C MET A 66 10.27 -1.01 -21.05
N GLN A 67 11.38 -0.72 -20.37
CA GLN A 67 12.29 0.36 -20.75
C GLN A 67 12.94 0.12 -22.12
N GLN A 68 13.37 -1.11 -22.42
CA GLN A 68 13.92 -1.48 -23.74
C GLN A 68 12.90 -1.29 -24.86
N ARG A 69 11.62 -1.54 -24.58
CA ARG A 69 10.51 -1.30 -25.52
C ARG A 69 10.14 0.19 -25.66
N GLY A 70 10.71 1.06 -24.82
CA GLY A 70 10.36 2.48 -24.77
C GLY A 70 9.01 2.77 -24.11
N GLU A 71 8.48 1.82 -23.31
CA GLU A 71 7.24 2.01 -22.56
C GLU A 71 7.47 2.89 -21.31
N THR A 72 6.55 3.80 -21.04
CA THR A 72 6.62 4.65 -19.84
C THR A 72 6.33 3.82 -18.59
N LEU A 73 7.29 3.79 -17.65
CA LEU A 73 7.09 3.13 -16.38
C LEU A 73 6.09 3.90 -15.50
N PRO A 74 5.11 3.22 -14.86
CA PRO A 74 4.17 3.86 -13.95
C PRO A 74 4.86 4.36 -12.68
N HIS A 75 4.18 5.22 -11.93
CA HIS A 75 4.60 5.56 -10.58
C HIS A 75 4.41 4.35 -9.64
N TYR A 76 5.51 3.78 -9.16
CA TYR A 76 5.48 2.68 -8.22
C TYR A 76 5.15 3.18 -6.82
N ARG A 77 4.00 2.75 -6.28
CA ARG A 77 3.78 2.76 -4.83
C ARG A 77 4.74 1.76 -4.23
N GLY A 78 5.87 2.29 -3.75
CA GLY A 78 6.93 1.52 -3.14
C GLY A 78 6.41 0.59 -2.03
N ARG A 79 7.23 -0.43 -1.72
CA ARG A 79 7.06 -1.18 -0.49
C ARG A 79 6.92 -0.20 0.67
N THR A 80 6.15 -0.56 1.69
CA THR A 80 6.40 -0.06 3.04
C THR A 80 7.74 -0.65 3.49
N TYR A 81 8.81 -0.13 2.90
CA TYR A 81 10.18 -0.48 3.16
C TYR A 81 10.61 0.41 4.31
N ARG A 82 11.02 -0.20 5.43
CA ARG A 82 11.86 0.49 6.42
C ARG A 82 13.24 0.65 5.81
N ALA A 83 13.41 1.68 4.97
CA ALA A 83 14.72 2.05 4.45
C ALA A 83 15.73 2.23 5.58
N ASP A 84 15.25 2.72 6.73
CA ASP A 84 15.97 2.91 7.99
C ASP A 84 16.81 1.70 8.44
N LEU A 85 16.41 0.47 8.08
CA LEU A 85 17.11 -0.76 8.49
C LEU A 85 18.23 -1.18 7.52
N LEU A 86 18.22 -0.67 6.29
CA LEU A 86 19.10 -1.12 5.21
C LEU A 86 20.04 -0.04 4.70
N SER A 87 19.76 1.24 4.94
CA SER A 87 20.60 2.34 4.48
C SER A 87 21.91 2.52 5.27
N GLY A 88 22.06 1.91 6.46
CA GLY A 88 23.20 2.20 7.35
C GLY A 88 23.24 3.64 7.89
N GLU A 89 22.51 4.56 7.25
CA GLU A 89 22.14 5.87 7.74
C GLU A 89 21.39 5.72 9.06
N PRO A 90 21.93 6.23 10.19
CA PRO A 90 21.21 6.22 11.45
C PRO A 90 19.92 7.03 11.29
N TYR A 91 18.78 6.44 11.66
CA TYR A 91 17.52 7.16 11.78
C TYR A 91 17.74 8.42 12.63
N GLN A 92 17.65 9.59 12.01
CA GLN A 92 17.56 10.85 12.73
C GLN A 92 16.08 11.06 13.08
N PRO A 93 15.71 11.02 14.38
CA PRO A 93 14.39 11.44 14.78
C PRO A 93 14.16 12.87 14.27
N PRO A 94 12.95 13.22 13.79
CA PRO A 94 12.66 14.60 13.47
C PRO A 94 12.99 15.45 14.70
N GLU A 95 13.79 16.50 14.50
CA GLU A 95 14.18 17.39 15.59
C GLU A 95 12.91 17.85 16.32
N PRO A 96 12.90 17.78 17.66
CA PRO A 96 11.77 18.31 18.40
C PRO A 96 11.62 19.78 17.98
N PRO A 97 10.38 20.24 17.69
CA PRO A 97 10.18 21.62 17.31
C PRO A 97 10.79 22.52 18.38
N GLU A 98 11.57 23.52 17.98
CA GLU A 98 12.32 24.43 18.87
C GLU A 98 11.44 25.06 19.96
N ARG A 99 10.12 25.07 19.74
CA ARG A 99 9.13 25.56 20.67
C ARG A 99 8.06 24.49 20.87
N PRO A 100 7.71 24.15 22.13
CA PRO A 100 6.53 23.34 22.38
C PRO A 100 5.33 24.04 21.77
N PHE A 101 4.58 23.34 20.92
CA PHE A 101 3.32 23.85 20.37
C PHE A 101 2.32 24.06 21.52
N VAL A 102 2.20 25.29 21.99
CA VAL A 102 1.25 25.65 23.04
C VAL A 102 -0.12 25.84 22.39
N VAL A 103 -1.02 24.87 22.60
CA VAL A 103 -2.42 25.01 22.22
C VAL A 103 -3.03 26.14 23.07
N PRO A 104 -3.49 27.26 22.48
CA PRO A 104 -4.08 28.35 23.24
C PRO A 104 -5.34 27.87 23.97
N TYR A 105 -5.58 28.40 25.17
CA TYR A 105 -6.58 27.91 26.14
C TYR A 105 -8.02 27.81 25.60
N GLY A 106 -8.36 28.47 24.48
CA GLY A 106 -9.66 28.38 23.81
C GLY A 106 -9.79 27.32 22.69
N MET A 107 -8.68 26.76 22.19
CA MET A 107 -8.71 25.83 21.04
C MET A 107 -8.94 24.36 21.41
N LYS A 108 -8.90 24.01 22.70
CA LYS A 108 -9.16 22.62 23.17
C LYS A 108 -10.56 22.10 22.76
N GLY A 109 -11.54 23.00 22.61
CA GLY A 109 -12.91 22.67 22.18
C GLY A 109 -13.03 22.31 20.70
N LEU A 110 -12.27 22.97 19.83
CA LEU A 110 -12.30 22.74 18.38
C LEU A 110 -11.81 21.33 18.02
N PHE A 111 -10.74 20.85 18.65
CA PHE A 111 -10.25 19.49 18.43
C PHE A 111 -11.24 18.41 18.89
N LYS A 112 -12.02 18.65 19.97
CA LYS A 112 -13.11 17.74 20.38
C LYS A 112 -14.24 17.69 19.35
N ALA A 113 -14.60 18.82 18.74
CA ALA A 113 -15.62 18.88 17.70
C ALA A 113 -15.19 18.13 16.44
N VAL A 114 -13.93 18.32 15.98
CA VAL A 114 -13.36 17.58 14.85
C VAL A 114 -13.30 16.08 15.13
N GLY A 115 -12.94 15.68 16.36
CA GLY A 115 -12.95 14.28 16.79
C GLY A 115 -14.33 13.63 16.81
N LYS A 116 -15.39 14.39 17.17
CA LYS A 116 -16.78 13.92 17.09
C LYS A 116 -17.27 13.80 15.64
N LEU A 117 -16.92 14.76 14.78
CA LEU A 117 -17.27 14.75 13.35
C LEU A 117 -16.68 13.56 12.60
N LYS A 118 -15.42 13.19 12.90
CA LYS A 118 -14.80 11.98 12.35
C LYS A 118 -15.51 10.69 12.79
N ARG A 119 -15.99 10.61 14.04
CA ARG A 119 -16.73 9.43 14.55
C ARG A 119 -18.15 9.31 14.02
N SER A 120 -18.80 10.41 13.62
CA SER A 120 -20.16 10.37 13.07
C SER A 120 -20.19 10.01 11.59
N ALA A 121 -19.14 10.31 10.82
CA ALA A 121 -19.06 9.94 9.40
C ALA A 121 -19.02 8.41 9.19
N ASP A 122 -18.44 7.66 10.13
CA ASP A 122 -18.35 6.20 10.06
C ASP A 122 -19.66 5.47 10.45
N LYS A 123 -20.71 6.17 10.90
CA LYS A 123 -21.96 5.56 11.39
C LYS A 123 -23.16 5.70 10.45
N THR A 124 -22.99 6.17 9.22
CA THR A 124 -24.08 6.28 8.25
C THR A 124 -23.89 5.34 7.06
N SER A 125 -23.94 4.03 7.31
CA SER A 125 -24.20 3.03 6.26
C SER A 125 -24.86 1.77 6.82
N LEU A 126 -25.90 1.92 7.66
CA LEU A 126 -26.76 0.81 8.06
C LEU A 126 -28.13 1.35 8.45
N SER A 127 -28.99 1.54 7.44
CA SER A 127 -30.45 1.33 7.48
C SER A 127 -31.10 2.07 6.32
N LEU A 128 -31.38 1.36 5.23
CA LEU A 128 -32.54 1.64 4.39
C LEU A 128 -33.22 0.29 4.15
N LYS A 129 -34.42 0.22 4.73
CA LYS A 129 -35.36 -0.89 4.78
C LYS A 129 -35.76 -1.38 3.38
N ALA A 130 -36.11 -2.66 3.31
CA ALA A 130 -37.43 -3.07 2.82
C ALA A 130 -38.06 -3.92 3.93
#